data_AF-A0A519WRC6-F1
#
_entry.id   AF-A0A519WRC6-F1
#
_cell.length_a   1.000
_cell.length_b   1.000
_cell.length_c   1.000
_cell.angle_alpha   90.00
_cell.angle_beta   90.00
_cell.angle_gamma   90.00
#
_symmetry.space_group_name_H-M   'P 1'
#
loop_
_entity.id
_entity.type
_entity.pdbx_description
1 polymer ?
#
loop_
_entity_poly.entity_id
_entity_poly.type
_entity_poly.pdbx_seq_one_letter_code
_entity_poly.pdbx_strand_id
1 'polypeptide(L)'
;MENENPYQLFNAQIWSDWKQNGITYIKLVELDSDLSIQFFELIPNSEIPDSGDTIYHIDSEDVADLLEPGTKVKFLVHEIYLEEE
;
A
#
# COMPACT_ATOMS: atom_id res chain seq x y z
N MET A 1 22.97 -11.46 -9.16
CA MET A 1 21.53 -11.37 -8.85
C MET A 1 21.36 -10.00 -8.26
N GLU A 2 20.89 -9.07 -9.07
CA GLU A 2 20.67 -7.70 -8.64
C GLU A 2 19.56 -7.72 -7.59
N ASN A 3 19.82 -7.12 -6.43
CA ASN A 3 18.80 -6.85 -5.43
C ASN A 3 17.91 -5.73 -6.01
N GLU A 4 16.95 -6.10 -6.85
CA GLU A 4 15.92 -5.16 -7.30
C GLU A 4 15.01 -4.82 -6.12
N ASN A 5 14.60 -3.56 -6.03
CA ASN A 5 13.70 -3.09 -4.98
C ASN A 5 12.31 -3.69 -5.23
N PRO A 6 11.77 -4.55 -4.35
CA PRO A 6 10.52 -5.26 -4.61
C PRO A 6 9.27 -4.40 -4.34
N TYR A 7 9.45 -3.10 -4.16
CA TYR A 7 8.37 -2.15 -3.88
C TYR A 7 8.08 -1.28 -5.10
N GLN A 8 6.78 -1.15 -5.40
CA GLN A 8 6.25 -0.24 -6.40
C GLN A 8 5.43 0.87 -5.73
N LEU A 9 5.35 2.04 -6.37
CA LEU A 9 4.49 3.13 -5.89
C LEU A 9 3.03 2.77 -6.09
N PHE A 10 2.23 2.93 -5.03
CA PHE A 10 0.79 2.81 -5.13
C PHE A 10 0.24 3.80 -6.15
N ASN A 11 -0.68 3.31 -6.99
CA ASN A 11 -1.24 4.07 -8.09
C ASN A 11 -2.64 3.55 -8.44
N ALA A 12 -3.32 4.27 -9.33
CA ALA A 12 -4.71 3.98 -9.69
C ALA A 12 -4.89 2.60 -10.35
N GLN A 13 -3.88 2.08 -11.04
CA GLN A 13 -3.92 0.74 -11.65
C GLN A 13 -3.95 -0.32 -10.55
N ILE A 14 -2.99 -0.28 -9.63
CA ILE A 14 -2.93 -1.22 -8.49
C ILE A 14 -4.23 -1.18 -7.67
N TRP A 15 -4.76 0.02 -7.40
CA TRP A 15 -6.02 0.17 -6.70
C TRP A 15 -7.18 -0.50 -7.45
N SER A 16 -7.29 -0.25 -8.76
CA SER A 16 -8.34 -0.85 -9.60
C SER A 16 -8.23 -2.38 -9.64
N ASP A 17 -7.02 -2.91 -9.73
CA ASP A 17 -6.78 -4.36 -9.80
C ASP A 17 -7.14 -5.03 -8.48
N TRP A 18 -6.75 -4.46 -7.36
CA TRP A 18 -7.14 -4.94 -6.03
C TRP A 18 -8.66 -4.99 -5.84
N LYS A 19 -9.40 -3.97 -6.32
CA LYS A 19 -10.87 -3.96 -6.25
C LYS A 19 -11.47 -5.08 -7.10
N GLN A 20 -10.93 -5.32 -8.29
CA GLN A 20 -11.39 -6.39 -9.19
C GLN A 20 -11.10 -7.78 -8.61
N ASN A 21 -9.99 -7.92 -7.86
CA ASN A 21 -9.55 -9.17 -7.24
C ASN A 21 -10.15 -9.43 -5.85
N GLY A 22 -11.15 -8.64 -5.44
CA GLY A 22 -11.88 -8.86 -4.19
C GLY A 22 -11.11 -8.47 -2.92
N ILE A 23 -10.11 -7.60 -3.04
CA ILE A 23 -9.54 -6.93 -1.87
C ILE A 23 -10.59 -6.00 -1.27
N THR A 24 -10.75 -6.04 0.04
CA THR A 24 -11.78 -5.31 0.79
C THR A 24 -11.18 -4.30 1.76
N TYR A 25 -10.00 -4.59 2.30
CA TYR A 25 -9.30 -3.73 3.25
C TYR A 25 -7.84 -3.56 2.86
N ILE A 26 -7.28 -2.41 3.21
CA ILE A 26 -5.86 -2.10 3.05
C ILE A 26 -5.32 -1.67 4.41
N LYS A 27 -4.29 -2.36 4.88
CA LYS A 27 -3.53 -2.00 6.08
C LYS A 27 -2.33 -1.14 5.69
N LEU A 28 -2.04 -0.11 6.47
CA LEU A 28 -0.85 0.72 6.33
C LEU A 28 0.17 0.36 7.42
N VAL A 29 1.41 0.14 7.02
CA VAL A 29 2.54 -0.11 7.92
C VAL A 29 3.66 0.87 7.59
N GLU A 30 4.13 1.66 8.56
CA GLU A 30 5.29 2.52 8.36
C GLU A 30 6.55 1.68 8.21
N LEU A 31 7.31 1.91 7.13
CA LEU A 31 8.58 1.28 6.89
C LEU A 31 9.69 2.09 7.56
N ASP A 32 10.53 1.41 8.34
CA ASP A 32 11.67 2.05 8.99
C ASP A 32 12.70 2.50 7.93
N SER A 33 13.04 3.77 7.95
CA SER A 33 13.95 4.38 6.97
C SER A 33 14.66 5.60 7.57
N ASP A 34 15.96 5.71 7.32
CA ASP A 34 16.76 6.89 7.68
C ASP A 34 16.55 8.09 6.73
N LEU A 35 15.61 7.99 5.79
CA LEU A 35 15.30 9.03 4.83
C LEU A 35 14.37 10.10 5.43
N SER A 36 14.45 11.32 4.89
CA SER A 36 13.56 12.42 5.29
C SER A 36 12.12 12.30 4.78
N ILE A 37 11.86 11.28 3.97
CA ILE A 37 10.57 10.92 3.41
C ILE A 37 10.08 9.71 4.17
N GLN A 38 8.83 9.73 4.62
CA GLN A 38 8.19 8.57 5.25
C GLN A 38 7.64 7.63 4.19
N PHE A 39 7.82 6.33 4.41
CA PHE A 39 7.33 5.29 3.54
C PHE A 39 6.31 4.45 4.30
N PHE A 40 5.17 4.17 3.66
CA PHE A 40 4.16 3.27 4.19
C PHE A 40 3.93 2.14 3.20
N GLU A 41 4.01 0.91 3.67
CA GLU A 41 3.60 -0.28 2.93
C GLU A 41 2.08 -0.46 3.05
N LEU A 42 1.44 -0.73 1.91
CA LEU A 42 0.04 -1.07 1.80
C LEU A 42 -0.09 -2.59 1.66
N ILE A 43 -0.76 -3.21 2.62
CA ILE A 43 -0.96 -4.66 2.68
C ILE A 43 -2.45 -4.95 2.43
N PRO A 44 -2.82 -5.62 1.33
CA PRO A 44 -4.22 -5.94 1.03
C PRO A 44 -4.73 -7.10 1.88
N ASN A 45 -6.00 -7.01 2.33
CA ASN A 45 -6.70 -8.05 3.09
C ASN A 45 -5.90 -8.62 4.29
N SER A 46 -5.08 -7.80 4.94
CA SER A 46 -4.33 -8.22 6.13
C SER A 46 -5.30 -8.74 7.21
N GLU A 47 -5.08 -9.97 7.68
CA GLU A 47 -5.97 -10.65 8.63
C GLU A 47 -5.92 -9.97 10.00
N ILE A 48 -6.99 -9.24 10.30
CA ILE A 48 -7.38 -8.69 11.61
C ILE A 48 -6.45 -7.59 12.15
N PRO A 49 -6.95 -6.36 12.42
CA PRO A 49 -6.16 -5.33 13.07
C PRO A 49 -5.72 -5.82 14.45
N ASP A 50 -4.41 -5.87 14.67
CA ASP A 50 -3.91 -5.76 16.03
C ASP A 50 -4.25 -4.35 16.54
N SER A 51 -4.48 -4.21 17.84
CA SER A 51 -4.82 -2.90 18.44
C SER A 51 -3.69 -1.90 18.22
N GLY A 52 -3.83 -1.06 17.20
CA GLY A 52 -2.82 -0.09 16.76
C GLY A 52 -2.66 0.04 15.24
N ASP A 53 -3.21 -0.92 14.47
CA ASP A 53 -3.11 -0.89 13.02
C ASP A 53 -4.01 0.18 12.38
N THR A 54 -3.49 0.84 11.35
CA THR A 54 -4.27 1.72 10.48
C THR A 54 -4.81 0.89 9.32
N ILE A 55 -6.11 0.62 9.31
CA ILE A 55 -6.80 -0.17 8.28
C ILE A 55 -7.93 0.64 7.68
N TYR A 56 -7.95 0.75 6.35
CA TYR A 56 -9.00 1.40 5.59
C TYR A 56 -9.79 0.39 4.76
N HIS A 57 -11.09 0.65 4.58
CA HIS A 57 -11.87 -0.06 3.58
C HIS A 57 -11.45 0.41 2.18
N ILE A 58 -11.35 -0.49 1.20
CA ILE A 58 -10.84 -0.18 -0.15
C ILE A 58 -11.67 0.87 -0.90
N ASP A 59 -12.95 1.01 -0.52
CA ASP A 59 -13.89 2.00 -1.05
C ASP A 59 -13.96 3.31 -0.24
N SER A 60 -13.14 3.46 0.80
CA SER A 60 -13.11 4.71 1.58
C SER A 60 -12.45 5.84 0.81
N GLU A 61 -12.87 7.08 1.08
CA GLU A 61 -12.22 8.28 0.54
C GLU A 61 -10.76 8.37 0.98
N ASP A 62 -10.44 7.88 2.18
CA ASP A 62 -9.07 7.83 2.71
C ASP A 62 -8.11 7.08 1.78
N VAL A 63 -8.56 6.01 1.10
CA VAL A 63 -7.73 5.25 0.14
C VAL A 63 -7.51 6.04 -1.16
N ALA A 64 -8.50 6.82 -1.58
CA ALA A 64 -8.37 7.69 -2.75
C ALA A 64 -7.31 8.78 -2.51
N ASP A 65 -7.24 9.31 -1.30
CA ASP A 65 -6.25 10.32 -0.90
C ASP A 65 -4.81 9.77 -0.94
N LEU A 66 -4.61 8.46 -0.78
CA LEU A 66 -3.28 7.83 -0.88
C LEU A 66 -2.70 7.89 -2.31
N LEU A 67 -3.54 8.15 -3.32
CA LEU A 67 -3.11 8.36 -4.70
C LEU A 67 -2.63 9.79 -4.96
N GLU A 68 -2.93 10.73 -4.05
CA GLU A 68 -2.49 12.10 -4.23
C GLU A 68 -0.96 12.18 -4.13
N PRO A 69 -0.32 12.95 -5.03
CA PRO A 69 1.14 13.05 -5.05
C PRO A 69 1.66 13.79 -3.81
N GLY A 70 2.08 13.04 -2.81
CA GLY A 70 2.77 13.56 -1.62
C GLY A 70 4.27 13.78 -1.85
N THR A 71 4.82 14.90 -1.36
CA THR A 71 6.27 15.17 -1.44
C THR A 71 7.06 14.61 -0.24
N LYS A 72 6.39 14.32 0.88
CA LYS A 72 7.01 13.88 2.15
C LYS A 72 6.61 12.48 2.59
N VAL A 73 5.58 11.91 1.97
CA VAL A 73 5.04 10.59 2.26
C VAL A 73 4.92 9.84 0.96
N LYS A 74 5.29 8.56 0.97
CA LYS A 74 5.16 7.65 -0.18
C LYS A 74 4.46 6.37 0.28
N PHE A 75 3.48 5.96 -0.51
CA PHE A 75 2.77 4.71 -0.31
C PHE A 75 3.30 3.68 -1.30
N LEU A 76 3.70 2.53 -0.77
CA LEU A 76 4.37 1.47 -1.50
C LEU A 76 3.58 0.19 -1.42
N VAL A 77 3.69 -0.63 -2.46
CA VAL A 77 3.11 -1.97 -2.53
C VAL A 77 4.24 -2.94 -2.84
N HIS A 78 4.38 -3.97 -2.02
CA HIS A 78 5.32 -5.04 -2.31
C HIS A 78 4.78 -5.91 -3.45
N GLU A 79 5.66 -6.31 -4.37
CA GLU A 79 5.31 -7.13 -5.54
C GLU A 79 4.62 -8.46 -5.20
N ILE A 80 4.83 -9.03 -4.01
CA ILE A 80 4.12 -10.24 -3.55
C ILE A 80 2.59 -10.07 -3.46
N TYR A 81 2.11 -8.82 -3.43
CA TYR A 81 0.70 -8.46 -3.38
C TYR A 81 0.10 -8.11 -4.75
N LEU A 82 0.94 -8.09 -5.78
CA LEU A 82 0.51 -7.91 -7.15
C LEU A 82 0.36 -9.30 -7.76
N GLU A 83 -0.68 -9.50 -8.57
CA GLU A 83 -0.76 -10.74 -9.35
C GLU A 83 0.41 -10.79 -10.33
N GLU A 84 1.02 -11.97 -10.49
CA GLU A 84 1.94 -12.21 -11.60
C GLU A 84 1.13 -12.21 -12.90
N GLU A 85 1.53 -11.38 -13.88
CA GLU A 85 0.95 -11.40 -15.25
C GLU A 85 1.05 -12.78 -15.93
#